data_AF-A0AAD8QL57-F1
#
_entry.id   AF-A0AAD8QL57-F1
#
_cell.length_a   1.000
_cell.length_b   1.000
_cell.length_c   1.000
_cell.angle_alpha   90.00
_cell.angle_beta   90.00
_cell.angle_gamma   90.00
#
_symmetry.space_group_name_H-M   'P 1'
#
loop_
_entity.id
_entity.type
_entity.pdbx_description
1 polymer ?
#
loop_
_entity_poly.entity_id
_entity_poly.type
_entity_poly.pdbx_seq_one_letter_code
_entity_poly.pdbx_strand_id
1 'polypeptide(L)'
;MVAGFRFRFRNRNRNPPPPTPHRWKKSIHPASTMEARVAASNKRDQEMSAQAAVERHKKRADAAARAVERYARDPNYRLLHDMTADVFADLLAEDMKKLSEGNLDLSLASKWCPSVDTCYDYSTLLCEAIARRLFPKGSMAQLPEDLPDEHYTYRARELLRKEAYVPLRHALRLPEIFISAREWGKVVYTRVASIAMKNYQDLFVKHDHARFSQYLTDVKFGKVKIAAGGLLPHEILASAQFDSEVAELQWQRTVDDLLALGELNNCLAVCDVSGSMWGEPMDVCVALGLLLSELCDEPWRHRVITFSNRPQLHHIQGETLSSKCQFIRHMNWNMNTDFQAVFDKLLQVAVAGNLPPDRMVKKVFVFSDMEFDQASSRPWETDYEAITRKYSEAGYGDAVPQIVFWNLQDSHSVPVTAEQKGVALVSGFSKNMLKIFLGGEEEAIPEEEGQEAIPGEEEAIPGKKAAIPSILTPRDVMEKAISGPEYQKLVVFD
;
A
#
# COMPACT_ATOMS: atom_id res chain seq x y z
N MET A 1 58.90 67.58 16.72
CA MET A 1 58.39 67.06 15.43
C MET A 1 59.51 66.26 14.79
N VAL A 2 59.24 65.01 14.44
CA VAL A 2 59.76 64.23 13.28
C VAL A 2 59.51 62.75 13.59
N ALA A 3 58.78 62.10 12.68
CA ALA A 3 58.46 60.69 12.67
C ALA A 3 59.71 59.82 12.41
N GLY A 4 59.66 58.53 12.80
CA GLY A 4 60.73 57.59 12.47
C GLY A 4 60.43 56.14 12.82
N PHE A 5 59.83 55.43 11.88
CA PHE A 5 59.76 53.96 11.80
C PHE A 5 61.13 53.31 12.04
N ARG A 6 61.20 52.20 12.78
CA ARG A 6 62.27 51.19 12.60
C ARG A 6 61.76 49.76 12.75
N PHE A 7 61.95 49.05 11.65
CA PHE A 7 61.83 47.61 11.41
C PHE A 7 62.49 46.73 12.49
N ARG A 8 61.84 45.62 12.83
CA ARG A 8 62.48 44.43 13.43
C ARG A 8 62.37 43.26 12.46
N PHE A 9 63.52 42.76 12.03
CA PHE A 9 63.69 41.49 11.32
C PHE A 9 64.11 40.37 12.30
N ARG A 10 63.88 39.11 11.87
CA ARG A 10 64.19 37.77 12.46
C ARG A 10 63.12 37.21 13.41
N ASN A 11 62.68 35.95 13.31
CA ASN A 11 63.25 34.78 12.62
C ASN A 11 62.13 33.75 12.32
N ARG A 12 62.08 33.22 11.10
CA ARG A 12 61.26 32.05 10.71
C ARG A 12 61.95 30.77 11.20
N ASN A 13 61.27 29.96 12.01
CA ASN A 13 61.24 28.49 11.99
C ASN A 13 60.81 27.95 13.36
N ARG A 14 59.53 27.62 13.49
CA ARG A 14 59.04 26.58 14.42
C ARG A 14 57.90 25.86 13.71
N ASN A 15 58.23 24.78 13.00
CA ASN A 15 57.22 23.79 12.61
C ASN A 15 56.81 23.02 13.88
N PRO A 16 55.51 22.72 14.07
CA PRO A 16 55.05 21.91 15.18
C PRO A 16 55.51 20.44 15.01
N PRO A 17 55.66 19.69 16.11
CA PRO A 17 56.10 18.29 16.04
C PRO A 17 55.03 17.41 15.36
N PRO A 18 55.44 16.32 14.67
CA PRO A 18 54.50 15.43 13.98
C PRO A 18 53.61 14.68 14.98
N PRO A 19 52.36 14.35 14.60
CA PRO A 19 51.44 13.63 15.48
C PRO A 19 51.95 12.21 15.75
N THR A 20 51.88 11.79 17.01
CA THR A 20 52.24 10.45 17.45
C THR A 20 51.31 9.41 16.80
N PRO A 21 51.83 8.29 16.29
CA PRO A 21 50.99 7.28 15.67
C PRO A 21 50.10 6.62 16.74
N HIS A 22 48.78 6.79 16.61
CA HIS A 22 47.80 6.07 17.41
C HIS A 22 47.96 4.57 17.17
N ARG A 23 48.62 3.90 18.10
CA ARG A 23 48.78 2.45 18.14
C ARG A 23 47.42 1.85 18.51
N TRP A 24 46.64 1.47 17.49
CA TRP A 24 45.45 0.63 17.68
C TRP A 24 45.90 -0.68 18.35
N LYS A 25 45.71 -0.78 19.67
CA LYS A 25 45.81 -2.07 20.37
C LYS A 25 44.65 -2.92 19.86
N LYS A 26 44.88 -3.77 18.85
CA LYS A 26 43.99 -4.90 18.57
C LYS A 26 43.94 -5.73 19.84
N SER A 27 42.79 -5.73 20.52
CA SER A 27 42.52 -6.71 21.57
C SER A 27 42.54 -8.08 20.91
N ILE A 28 43.57 -8.86 21.19
CA ILE A 28 43.58 -10.28 20.84
C ILE A 28 42.64 -10.94 21.86
N HIS A 29 41.36 -11.02 21.53
CA HIS A 29 40.44 -11.89 22.26
C HIS A 29 40.91 -13.34 22.03
N PRO A 30 40.96 -14.20 23.07
CA PRO A 30 41.30 -15.60 22.89
C PRO A 30 40.35 -16.20 21.85
N ALA A 31 40.88 -16.99 20.92
CA ALA A 31 40.11 -17.62 19.86
C ALA A 31 39.13 -18.64 20.49
N SER A 32 37.96 -18.15 20.91
CA SER A 32 36.84 -19.01 21.31
C SER A 32 36.47 -19.87 20.10
N THR A 33 36.32 -21.17 20.31
CA THR A 33 35.89 -22.10 19.26
C THR A 33 34.59 -21.61 18.61
N MET A 34 34.37 -21.93 17.33
CA MET A 34 33.15 -21.55 16.60
C MET A 34 31.89 -21.98 17.39
N GLU A 35 31.95 -23.16 18.01
CA GLU A 35 30.91 -23.68 18.90
C GLU A 35 30.67 -22.81 20.14
N ALA A 36 31.72 -22.34 20.81
CA ALA A 36 31.58 -21.44 21.96
C ALA A 36 30.98 -20.08 21.56
N ARG A 37 31.28 -19.59 20.35
CA ARG A 37 30.68 -18.36 19.81
C ARG A 37 29.20 -18.54 19.48
N VAL A 38 28.83 -19.66 18.87
CA VAL A 38 27.43 -20.00 18.57
C VAL A 38 26.64 -20.18 19.87
N ALA A 39 27.18 -20.90 20.86
CA ALA A 39 26.55 -21.08 22.16
C ALA A 39 26.34 -19.74 22.91
N ALA A 40 27.34 -18.85 22.88
CA ALA A 40 27.22 -17.52 23.47
C ALA A 40 26.24 -16.60 22.69
N SER A 41 26.10 -16.79 21.37
CA SER A 41 25.05 -16.12 20.59
C SER A 41 23.67 -16.62 20.99
N ASN A 42 23.46 -17.94 20.95
CA ASN A 42 22.18 -18.56 21.30
C ASN A 42 21.73 -18.18 22.72
N LYS A 43 22.66 -18.13 23.68
CA LYS A 43 22.35 -17.70 25.04
C LYS A 43 21.90 -16.23 25.10
N ARG A 44 22.58 -15.33 24.39
CA ARG A 44 22.17 -13.92 24.28
C ARG A 44 20.82 -13.78 23.58
N ASP A 45 20.58 -14.55 22.53
CA ASP A 45 19.30 -14.55 21.81
C ASP A 45 18.16 -15.07 22.69
N GLN A 46 18.41 -16.09 23.52
CA GLN A 46 17.46 -16.58 24.53
C GLN A 46 17.16 -15.53 25.61
N GLU A 47 18.20 -14.87 26.16
CA GLU A 47 18.04 -13.81 27.15
C GLU A 47 17.27 -12.61 26.59
N MET A 48 17.61 -12.16 25.39
CA MET A 48 16.91 -11.08 24.68
C MET A 48 15.46 -11.47 24.37
N SER A 49 15.21 -12.70 23.92
CA SER A 49 13.86 -13.21 23.66
C SER A 49 13.01 -13.26 24.94
N ALA A 50 13.60 -13.66 26.06
CA ALA A 50 12.94 -13.68 27.37
C ALA A 50 12.60 -12.26 27.85
N GLN A 51 13.54 -11.32 27.76
CA GLN A 51 13.30 -9.91 28.08
C GLN A 51 12.19 -9.33 27.20
N ALA A 52 12.24 -9.56 25.89
CA ALA A 52 11.21 -9.13 24.96
C ALA A 52 9.85 -9.76 25.26
N ALA A 53 9.80 -11.00 25.76
CA ALA A 53 8.55 -11.64 26.19
C ALA A 53 7.95 -10.92 27.40
N VAL A 54 8.76 -10.60 28.42
CA VAL A 54 8.32 -9.84 29.60
C VAL A 54 7.79 -8.47 29.19
N GLU A 55 8.50 -7.75 28.31
CA GLU A 55 8.04 -6.45 27.81
C GLU A 55 6.72 -6.55 27.03
N ARG A 56 6.55 -7.59 26.20
CA ARG A 56 5.28 -7.85 25.50
C ARG A 56 4.14 -8.12 26.49
N HIS A 57 4.37 -8.92 27.52
CA HIS A 57 3.38 -9.19 28.56
C HIS A 57 2.98 -7.91 29.30
N LYS A 58 3.96 -7.07 29.68
CA LYS A 58 3.69 -5.77 30.30
C LYS A 58 2.85 -4.87 29.39
N LYS A 59 3.26 -4.69 28.13
CA LYS A 59 2.51 -3.88 27.14
C LYS A 59 1.07 -4.37 26.94
N ARG A 60 0.85 -5.68 26.93
CA ARG A 60 -0.49 -6.29 26.83
C ARG A 60 -1.34 -6.01 28.07
N ALA A 61 -0.77 -6.16 29.26
CA ALA A 61 -1.46 -5.84 30.51
C ALA A 61 -1.82 -4.34 30.59
N ASP A 62 -0.89 -3.46 30.21
CA ASP A 62 -1.13 -2.02 30.17
C ASP A 62 -2.23 -1.65 29.15
N ALA A 63 -2.30 -2.35 28.01
CA ALA A 63 -3.36 -2.15 27.01
C ALA A 63 -4.74 -2.58 27.53
N ALA A 64 -4.82 -3.75 28.16
CA ALA A 64 -6.06 -4.24 28.77
C ALA A 64 -6.53 -3.31 29.90
N ALA A 65 -5.62 -2.84 30.75
CA ALA A 65 -5.94 -1.90 31.83
C ALA A 65 -6.52 -0.59 31.28
N ARG A 66 -5.93 -0.03 30.21
CA ARG A 66 -6.47 1.15 29.52
C ARG A 66 -7.86 0.91 28.95
N ALA A 67 -8.11 -0.27 28.38
CA ALA A 67 -9.43 -0.63 27.85
C ALA A 67 -10.49 -0.66 28.95
N VAL A 68 -10.19 -1.29 30.08
CA VAL A 68 -11.08 -1.36 31.26
C VAL A 68 -11.33 0.02 31.84
N GLU A 69 -10.29 0.84 32.01
CA GLU A 69 -10.43 2.22 32.50
C GLU A 69 -11.31 3.06 31.57
N ARG A 70 -11.08 2.95 30.26
CA ARG A 70 -11.87 3.68 29.25
C ARG A 70 -13.33 3.24 29.26
N TYR A 71 -13.59 1.93 29.36
CA TYR A 71 -14.94 1.37 29.47
C TYR A 71 -15.68 1.91 30.72
N ALA A 72 -14.98 2.02 31.85
CA ALA A 72 -15.55 2.56 33.09
C ALA A 72 -15.81 4.08 33.01
N ARG A 73 -14.95 4.85 32.35
CA ARG A 73 -14.99 6.32 32.36
C ARG A 73 -15.78 6.96 31.23
N ASP A 74 -15.74 6.39 30.03
CA ASP A 74 -16.27 6.99 28.79
C ASP A 74 -17.58 6.27 28.36
N PRO A 75 -18.76 6.90 28.51
CA PRO A 75 -20.04 6.32 28.11
C PRO A 75 -20.14 6.02 26.62
N ASN A 76 -19.53 6.84 25.77
CA ASN A 76 -19.59 6.66 24.31
C ASN A 76 -18.76 5.44 23.90
N TYR A 77 -17.57 5.29 24.48
CA TYR A 77 -16.75 4.11 24.26
C TYR A 77 -17.45 2.84 24.75
N ARG A 78 -18.11 2.89 25.92
CA ARG A 78 -18.87 1.76 26.47
C ARG A 78 -20.00 1.34 25.52
N LEU A 79 -20.82 2.29 25.10
CA LEU A 79 -21.93 2.02 24.18
C LEU A 79 -21.42 1.43 22.86
N LEU A 80 -20.38 2.02 22.27
CA LEU A 80 -19.78 1.52 21.04
C LEU A 80 -19.24 0.09 21.22
N HIS A 81 -18.53 -0.17 22.32
CA HIS A 81 -18.00 -1.48 22.63
C HIS A 81 -19.11 -2.53 22.78
N ASP A 82 -20.17 -2.21 23.54
CA ASP A 82 -21.29 -3.13 23.75
C ASP A 82 -22.05 -3.41 22.46
N MET A 83 -22.39 -2.37 21.69
CA MET A 83 -23.06 -2.53 20.39
C MET A 83 -22.21 -3.36 19.41
N THR A 84 -20.89 -3.13 19.39
CA THR A 84 -19.98 -3.92 18.55
C THR A 84 -19.99 -5.39 18.97
N ALA A 85 -19.96 -5.66 20.29
CA ALA A 85 -20.01 -7.01 20.81
C ALA A 85 -21.35 -7.70 20.54
N ASP A 86 -22.48 -6.98 20.63
CA ASP A 86 -23.81 -7.47 20.30
C ASP A 86 -23.89 -7.86 18.82
N VAL A 87 -23.51 -6.96 17.91
CA VAL A 87 -23.53 -7.22 16.45
C VAL A 87 -22.72 -8.47 16.10
N PHE A 88 -21.51 -8.63 16.62
CA PHE A 88 -20.73 -9.84 16.36
C PHE A 88 -21.34 -11.08 16.99
N ALA A 89 -21.88 -11.00 18.20
CA ALA A 89 -22.50 -12.15 18.86
C ALA A 89 -23.74 -12.63 18.08
N ASP A 90 -24.59 -11.71 17.63
CA ASP A 90 -25.80 -12.02 16.86
C ASP A 90 -25.45 -12.66 15.51
N LEU A 91 -24.55 -12.03 14.75
CA LEU A 91 -24.11 -12.56 13.45
C LEU A 91 -23.45 -13.93 13.57
N LEU A 92 -22.61 -14.14 14.59
CA LEU A 92 -21.97 -15.44 14.83
C LEU A 92 -23.00 -16.50 15.24
N ALA A 93 -24.00 -16.14 16.06
CA ALA A 93 -25.06 -17.06 16.46
C ALA A 93 -25.89 -17.50 15.24
N GLU A 94 -26.27 -16.56 14.38
CA GLU A 94 -26.96 -16.83 13.12
C GLU A 94 -26.14 -17.74 12.20
N ASP A 95 -24.86 -17.41 11.99
CA ASP A 95 -23.95 -18.20 11.16
C ASP A 95 -23.76 -19.62 11.72
N MET A 96 -23.62 -19.78 13.03
CA MET A 96 -23.52 -21.10 13.68
C MET A 96 -24.79 -21.92 13.46
N LYS A 97 -25.96 -21.28 13.54
CA LYS A 97 -27.25 -21.93 13.28
C LYS A 97 -27.34 -22.35 11.80
N LYS A 98 -27.06 -21.44 10.85
CA LYS A 98 -27.04 -21.74 9.41
C LYS A 98 -26.11 -22.90 9.09
N LEU A 99 -24.90 -22.90 9.68
CA LEU A 99 -23.94 -23.99 9.51
C LEU A 99 -24.48 -25.32 10.04
N SER A 100 -25.18 -25.32 11.19
CA SER A 100 -25.79 -26.54 11.74
C SER A 100 -26.92 -27.08 10.87
N GLU A 101 -27.63 -26.20 10.16
CA GLU A 101 -28.69 -26.51 9.19
C GLU A 101 -28.15 -26.90 7.80
N GLY A 102 -26.83 -26.83 7.60
CA GLY A 102 -26.16 -27.12 6.33
C GLY A 102 -26.21 -25.98 5.31
N ASN A 103 -26.71 -24.80 5.69
CA ASN A 103 -26.68 -23.61 4.85
C ASN A 103 -25.29 -22.95 4.91
N LEU A 104 -24.64 -22.81 3.76
CA LEU A 104 -23.29 -22.24 3.63
C LEU A 104 -23.29 -20.74 3.27
N ASP A 105 -24.47 -20.12 3.22
CA ASP A 105 -24.63 -18.67 3.11
C ASP A 105 -24.34 -17.99 4.46
N LEU A 106 -23.04 -17.94 4.78
CA LEU A 106 -22.50 -17.42 6.04
C LEU A 106 -22.02 -15.99 5.86
N SER A 107 -22.22 -15.18 6.89
CA SER A 107 -21.64 -13.84 6.95
C SER A 107 -20.11 -13.89 7.07
N LEU A 108 -19.46 -12.76 6.81
CA LEU A 108 -18.03 -12.59 7.05
C LEU A 108 -17.71 -12.26 8.52
N ALA A 109 -18.68 -12.32 9.43
CA ALA A 109 -18.49 -11.95 10.84
C ALA A 109 -17.36 -12.76 11.48
N SER A 110 -17.31 -14.08 11.28
CA SER A 110 -16.23 -14.93 11.84
C SER A 110 -14.83 -14.62 11.31
N LYS A 111 -14.72 -14.04 10.11
CA LYS A 111 -13.46 -13.58 9.51
C LYS A 111 -13.01 -12.26 10.15
N TRP A 112 -13.92 -11.32 10.33
CA TRP A 112 -13.62 -9.96 10.81
C TRP A 112 -13.61 -9.83 12.33
N CYS A 113 -14.29 -10.74 13.03
CA CYS A 113 -14.30 -10.78 14.49
C CYS A 113 -12.87 -11.01 15.01
N PRO A 114 -12.41 -10.20 15.99
CA PRO A 114 -11.06 -10.32 16.52
C PRO A 114 -10.76 -11.75 16.98
N SER A 115 -9.57 -12.25 16.67
CA SER A 115 -9.17 -13.57 17.16
C SER A 115 -8.68 -13.47 18.61
N VAL A 116 -8.99 -14.49 19.41
CA VAL A 116 -8.55 -14.60 20.81
C VAL A 116 -7.02 -14.49 20.87
N ASP A 117 -6.52 -13.75 21.88
CA ASP A 117 -5.09 -13.56 22.15
C ASP A 117 -4.30 -12.83 21.05
N THR A 118 -4.99 -12.02 20.24
CA THR A 118 -4.38 -11.08 19.30
C THR A 118 -4.19 -9.69 19.90
N CYS A 119 -3.42 -8.83 19.21
CA CYS A 119 -3.19 -7.45 19.65
C CYS A 119 -4.50 -6.65 19.82
N TYR A 120 -5.50 -6.91 18.98
CA TYR A 120 -6.82 -6.28 19.05
C TYR A 120 -7.61 -6.76 20.27
N ASP A 121 -7.56 -8.05 20.59
CA ASP A 121 -8.19 -8.60 21.80
C ASP A 121 -7.56 -7.99 23.06
N TYR A 122 -6.23 -7.92 23.12
CA TYR A 122 -5.53 -7.32 24.27
C TYR A 122 -5.81 -5.82 24.46
N SER A 123 -6.17 -5.09 23.40
CA SER A 123 -6.41 -3.64 23.46
C SER A 123 -7.89 -3.26 23.62
N THR A 124 -8.82 -4.19 23.38
CA THR A 124 -10.26 -3.90 23.39
C THR A 124 -11.05 -4.81 24.32
N LEU A 125 -10.57 -6.04 24.58
CA LEU A 125 -11.27 -7.11 25.30
C LEU A 125 -12.62 -7.52 24.66
N LEU A 126 -12.81 -7.19 23.37
CA LEU A 126 -14.04 -7.51 22.64
C LEU A 126 -14.32 -9.02 22.57
N CYS A 127 -13.30 -9.88 22.45
CA CYS A 127 -13.54 -11.32 22.38
C CYS A 127 -14.19 -11.86 23.64
N GLU A 128 -13.84 -11.32 24.81
CA GLU A 128 -14.50 -11.69 26.07
C GLU A 128 -15.96 -11.25 26.06
N ALA A 129 -16.23 -10.01 25.66
CA ALA A 129 -17.59 -9.46 25.61
C ALA A 129 -18.50 -10.23 24.64
N ILE A 130 -17.97 -10.63 23.49
CA ILE A 130 -18.66 -11.45 22.48
C ILE A 130 -18.86 -12.88 23.00
N ALA A 131 -17.83 -13.49 23.57
CA ALA A 131 -17.90 -14.84 24.12
C ALA A 131 -18.95 -14.96 25.24
N ARG A 132 -19.04 -13.96 26.12
CA ARG A 132 -20.02 -13.94 27.22
C ARG A 132 -21.47 -13.85 26.70
N ARG A 133 -21.70 -13.10 25.61
CA ARG A 133 -23.02 -12.97 24.96
C ARG A 133 -23.42 -14.24 24.22
N LEU A 134 -22.49 -14.83 23.48
CA LEU A 134 -22.73 -16.04 22.69
C LEU A 134 -22.86 -17.29 23.57
N PHE A 135 -22.13 -17.35 24.69
CA PHE A 135 -22.13 -18.47 25.63
C PHE A 135 -22.41 -17.98 27.06
N PRO A 136 -23.66 -17.62 27.40
CA PRO A 136 -24.02 -17.20 28.76
C PRO A 136 -23.91 -18.37 29.74
N LYS A 137 -23.76 -18.08 31.04
CA LYS A 137 -23.79 -19.12 32.08
C LYS A 137 -25.13 -19.88 32.04
N GLY A 138 -25.08 -21.20 32.24
CA GLY A 138 -26.23 -22.09 32.14
C GLY A 138 -26.56 -22.54 30.71
N SER A 139 -25.97 -21.94 29.66
CA SER A 139 -26.25 -22.33 28.27
C SER A 139 -25.76 -23.73 27.89
N MET A 140 -24.70 -24.19 28.54
CA MET A 140 -24.01 -25.44 28.21
C MET A 140 -23.58 -26.17 29.47
N ALA A 141 -23.49 -27.50 29.41
CA ALA A 141 -22.98 -28.32 30.52
C ALA A 141 -21.56 -27.92 30.98
N GLN A 142 -20.75 -27.32 30.09
CA GLN A 142 -19.40 -26.84 30.39
C GLN A 142 -19.37 -25.45 31.07
N LEU A 143 -20.52 -24.77 31.16
CA LEU A 143 -20.69 -23.43 31.72
C LEU A 143 -21.82 -23.43 32.76
N PRO A 144 -21.64 -24.10 33.92
CA PRO A 144 -22.67 -24.11 34.95
C PRO A 144 -22.88 -22.72 35.56
N GLU A 145 -24.06 -22.45 36.11
CA GLU A 145 -24.44 -21.13 36.64
C GLU A 145 -23.55 -20.67 37.80
N ASP A 146 -23.06 -21.62 38.61
CA ASP A 146 -22.21 -21.40 39.78
C ASP A 146 -20.71 -21.24 39.43
N LEU A 147 -20.34 -21.26 38.15
CA LEU A 147 -18.94 -21.16 37.73
C LEU A 147 -18.32 -19.79 38.12
N PRO A 148 -17.16 -19.77 38.80
CA PRO A 148 -16.44 -18.53 39.10
C PRO A 148 -16.15 -17.71 37.85
N ASP A 149 -16.22 -16.38 37.94
CA ASP A 149 -16.15 -15.49 36.77
C ASP A 149 -14.83 -15.61 35.98
N GLU A 150 -13.71 -15.84 36.68
CA GLU A 150 -12.41 -16.07 36.06
C GLU A 150 -12.39 -17.34 35.19
N HIS A 151 -12.95 -18.44 35.70
CA HIS A 151 -13.06 -19.70 34.97
C HIS A 151 -14.09 -19.61 33.85
N TYR A 152 -15.20 -18.89 34.08
CA TYR A 152 -16.21 -18.63 33.07
C TYR A 152 -15.62 -17.88 31.87
N THR A 153 -14.87 -16.79 32.12
CA THR A 153 -14.20 -16.00 31.08
C THR A 153 -13.29 -16.84 30.21
N TYR A 154 -12.43 -17.66 30.84
CA TYR A 154 -11.54 -18.55 30.13
C TYR A 154 -12.30 -19.57 29.28
N ARG A 155 -13.34 -20.21 29.84
CA ARG A 155 -14.14 -21.24 29.15
C ARG A 155 -14.95 -20.65 28.00
N ALA A 156 -15.58 -19.50 28.19
CA ALA A 156 -16.34 -18.83 27.15
C ALA A 156 -15.44 -18.43 25.96
N ARG A 157 -14.24 -17.88 26.21
CA ARG A 157 -13.27 -17.56 25.15
C ARG A 157 -12.79 -18.81 24.40
N GLU A 158 -12.57 -19.92 25.11
CA GLU A 158 -12.23 -21.20 24.50
C GLU A 158 -13.36 -21.76 23.62
N LEU A 159 -14.62 -21.64 24.06
CA LEU A 159 -15.79 -22.05 23.28
C LEU A 159 -15.98 -21.16 22.05
N LEU A 160 -15.80 -19.86 22.16
CA LEU A 160 -15.80 -18.95 21.02
C LEU A 160 -14.79 -19.39 19.94
N ARG A 161 -13.59 -19.81 20.36
CA ARG A 161 -12.59 -20.33 19.43
C ARG A 161 -13.02 -21.66 18.81
N LYS A 162 -13.47 -22.63 19.62
CA LYS A 162 -13.70 -24.02 19.18
C LYS A 162 -15.04 -24.24 18.48
N GLU A 163 -16.10 -23.63 18.98
CA GLU A 163 -17.48 -23.84 18.52
C GLU A 163 -17.88 -22.80 17.46
N ALA A 164 -17.40 -21.56 17.55
CA ALA A 164 -17.72 -20.53 16.55
C ALA A 164 -16.60 -20.37 15.51
N TYR A 165 -15.39 -19.95 15.90
CA TYR A 165 -14.36 -19.56 14.92
C TYR A 165 -13.88 -20.72 14.05
N VAL A 166 -13.52 -21.87 14.63
CA VAL A 166 -12.96 -22.98 13.83
C VAL A 166 -13.96 -23.50 12.80
N PRO A 167 -15.22 -23.85 13.15
CA PRO A 167 -16.19 -24.37 12.19
C PRO A 167 -16.58 -23.33 11.13
N LEU A 168 -16.86 -22.09 11.54
CA LEU A 168 -17.27 -21.04 10.61
C LEU A 168 -16.14 -20.67 9.65
N ARG A 169 -14.90 -20.50 10.13
CA ARG A 169 -13.76 -20.19 9.26
C ARG A 169 -13.39 -21.36 8.35
N HIS A 170 -13.60 -22.60 8.79
CA HIS A 170 -13.46 -23.77 7.93
C HIS A 170 -14.54 -23.79 6.83
N ALA A 171 -15.80 -23.49 7.16
CA ALA A 171 -16.89 -23.39 6.19
C ALA A 171 -16.67 -22.26 5.18
N LEU A 172 -16.15 -21.11 5.62
CA LEU A 172 -15.72 -20.00 4.76
C LEU A 172 -14.46 -20.34 3.91
N ARG A 173 -13.82 -21.48 4.16
CA ARG A 173 -12.61 -21.97 3.49
C ARG A 173 -11.42 -21.01 3.60
N LEU A 174 -11.22 -20.42 4.78
CA LEU A 174 -10.07 -19.55 5.03
C LEU A 174 -8.75 -20.37 5.00
N PRO A 175 -7.70 -19.89 4.30
CA PRO A 175 -6.47 -20.66 4.14
C PRO A 175 -5.76 -20.95 5.46
N GLU A 176 -5.84 -20.06 6.45
CA GLU A 176 -5.16 -20.18 7.74
C GLU A 176 -5.60 -21.42 8.54
N ILE A 177 -6.87 -21.81 8.41
CA ILE A 177 -7.41 -23.00 9.07
C ILE A 177 -6.77 -24.26 8.48
N PHE A 178 -6.68 -24.35 7.15
CA PHE A 178 -6.07 -25.49 6.49
C PHE A 178 -4.55 -25.52 6.68
N ILE A 179 -3.89 -24.37 6.67
CA ILE A 179 -2.44 -24.25 6.93
C ILE A 179 -2.11 -24.73 8.34
N SER A 180 -2.86 -24.26 9.35
CA SER A 180 -2.64 -24.65 10.75
C SER A 180 -2.93 -26.14 11.01
N ALA A 181 -3.95 -26.70 10.35
CA ALA A 181 -4.28 -28.12 10.38
C ALA A 181 -3.36 -28.99 9.50
N ARG A 182 -2.45 -28.39 8.72
CA ARG A 182 -1.60 -29.06 7.72
C ARG A 182 -2.39 -29.80 6.63
N GLU A 183 -3.61 -29.35 6.36
CA GLU A 183 -4.52 -29.91 5.37
C GLU A 183 -4.40 -29.18 4.01
N TRP A 184 -3.19 -29.12 3.45
CA TRP A 184 -2.90 -28.37 2.22
C TRP A 184 -3.81 -28.73 1.04
N GLY A 185 -4.21 -30.01 0.95
CA GLY A 185 -5.14 -30.53 -0.06
C GLY A 185 -6.49 -29.81 -0.13
N LYS A 186 -6.94 -29.19 0.97
CA LYS A 186 -8.22 -28.47 1.05
C LYS A 186 -8.10 -26.98 0.70
N VAL A 187 -6.88 -26.44 0.57
CA VAL A 187 -6.67 -25.05 0.18
C VAL A 187 -7.15 -24.85 -1.27
N VAL A 188 -8.00 -23.84 -1.45
CA VAL A 188 -8.54 -23.44 -2.76
C VAL A 188 -7.84 -22.16 -3.19
N TYR A 189 -6.75 -22.29 -3.97
CA TYR A 189 -5.89 -21.16 -4.35
C TYR A 189 -6.62 -20.01 -5.06
N THR A 190 -7.66 -20.31 -5.82
CA THR A 190 -8.47 -19.30 -6.54
C THR A 190 -9.23 -18.35 -5.62
N ARG A 191 -9.47 -18.75 -4.37
CA ARG A 191 -10.17 -17.94 -3.35
C ARG A 191 -9.20 -17.25 -2.39
N VAL A 192 -7.90 -17.51 -2.50
CA VAL A 192 -6.90 -16.92 -1.60
C VAL A 192 -6.70 -15.45 -2.01
N ALA A 193 -6.93 -14.54 -1.07
CA ALA A 193 -6.73 -13.11 -1.27
C ALA A 193 -5.25 -12.78 -1.57
N SER A 194 -4.99 -11.70 -2.29
CA SER A 194 -3.63 -11.32 -2.75
C SER A 194 -2.62 -11.19 -1.59
N ILE A 195 -3.02 -10.58 -0.48
CA ILE A 195 -2.20 -10.43 0.73
C ILE A 195 -1.91 -11.79 1.37
N ALA A 196 -2.91 -12.67 1.47
CA ALA A 196 -2.73 -14.01 2.00
C ALA A 196 -1.81 -14.84 1.08
N MET A 197 -1.92 -14.67 -0.23
CA MET A 197 -1.02 -15.31 -1.20
C MET A 197 0.43 -14.88 -0.94
N LYS A 198 0.68 -13.58 -0.81
CA LYS A 198 2.00 -13.03 -0.49
C LYS A 198 2.56 -13.58 0.83
N ASN A 199 1.73 -13.66 1.87
CA ASN A 199 2.18 -14.08 3.20
C ASN A 199 2.45 -15.60 3.32
N TYR A 200 1.72 -16.42 2.56
CA TYR A 200 1.75 -17.88 2.71
C TYR A 200 2.41 -18.61 1.52
N GLN A 201 2.86 -17.89 0.50
CA GLN A 201 3.50 -18.46 -0.69
C GLN A 201 4.62 -19.44 -0.35
N ASP A 202 5.57 -19.06 0.50
CA ASP A 202 6.68 -19.93 0.91
C ASP A 202 6.19 -21.27 1.47
N LEU A 203 5.09 -21.24 2.21
CA LEU A 203 4.49 -22.44 2.77
C LEU A 203 3.83 -23.29 1.68
N PHE A 204 3.15 -22.67 0.71
CA PHE A 204 2.57 -23.37 -0.43
C PHE A 204 3.63 -24.04 -1.29
N VAL A 205 4.73 -23.34 -1.60
CA VAL A 205 5.86 -23.89 -2.34
C VAL A 205 6.50 -25.05 -1.58
N LYS A 206 6.68 -24.90 -0.27
CA LYS A 206 7.33 -25.92 0.57
C LYS A 206 6.49 -27.17 0.78
N HIS A 207 5.17 -27.03 0.93
CA HIS A 207 4.30 -28.13 1.39
C HIS A 207 3.31 -28.64 0.33
N ASP A 208 3.00 -27.87 -0.72
CA ASP A 208 2.06 -28.25 -1.78
C ASP A 208 2.52 -27.78 -3.18
N HIS A 209 3.81 -27.97 -3.45
CA HIS A 209 4.47 -27.51 -4.67
C HIS A 209 3.72 -27.89 -5.96
N ALA A 210 3.32 -29.16 -6.11
CA ALA A 210 2.73 -29.65 -7.36
C ALA A 210 1.40 -28.96 -7.71
N ARG A 211 0.48 -28.84 -6.74
CA ARG A 211 -0.81 -28.16 -6.97
C ARG A 211 -0.61 -26.66 -7.15
N PHE A 212 0.32 -26.07 -6.41
CA PHE A 212 0.60 -24.65 -6.52
C PHE A 212 1.22 -24.29 -7.88
N SER A 213 2.20 -25.05 -8.37
CA SER A 213 2.77 -24.85 -9.72
C SER A 213 1.73 -25.03 -10.82
N GLN A 214 0.83 -26.01 -10.68
CA GLN A 214 -0.28 -26.19 -11.62
C GLN A 214 -1.21 -24.99 -11.62
N TYR A 215 -1.57 -24.46 -10.44
CA TYR A 215 -2.36 -23.24 -10.30
C TYR A 215 -1.69 -22.04 -11.00
N LEU A 216 -0.40 -21.80 -10.77
CA LEU A 216 0.33 -20.70 -11.43
C LEU A 216 0.35 -20.86 -12.96
N THR A 217 0.53 -22.10 -13.42
CA THR A 217 0.46 -22.42 -14.85
C THR A 217 -0.92 -22.12 -15.43
N ASP A 218 -1.99 -22.51 -14.74
CA ASP A 218 -3.37 -22.25 -15.18
C ASP A 218 -3.72 -20.75 -15.16
N VAL A 219 -3.16 -19.98 -14.20
CA VAL A 219 -3.27 -18.51 -14.20
C VAL A 219 -2.53 -17.90 -15.39
N LYS A 220 -1.32 -18.38 -15.69
CA LYS A 220 -0.53 -17.90 -16.85
C LYS A 220 -1.22 -18.18 -18.19
N PHE A 221 -1.93 -19.29 -18.30
CA PHE A 221 -2.75 -19.60 -19.49
C PHE A 221 -4.13 -18.92 -19.48
N GLY A 222 -4.44 -18.08 -18.48
CA GLY A 222 -5.71 -17.35 -18.38
C GLY A 222 -6.92 -18.22 -18.06
N LYS A 223 -6.73 -19.48 -17.63
CA LYS A 223 -7.85 -20.37 -17.24
C LYS A 223 -8.45 -19.97 -15.90
N VAL A 224 -7.64 -19.37 -15.04
CA VAL A 224 -7.98 -19.00 -13.67
C VAL A 224 -7.48 -17.58 -13.41
N LYS A 225 -8.26 -16.77 -12.69
CA LYS A 225 -7.85 -15.42 -12.27
C LYS A 225 -7.17 -15.48 -10.90
N ILE A 226 -6.08 -14.72 -10.75
CA ILE A 226 -5.42 -14.47 -9.46
C ILE A 226 -5.96 -13.18 -8.84
N ALA A 227 -6.13 -13.17 -7.52
CA ALA A 227 -6.47 -11.95 -6.81
C ALA A 227 -5.28 -10.96 -6.82
N ALA A 228 -5.51 -9.73 -7.28
CA ALA A 228 -4.51 -8.67 -7.33
C ALA A 228 -4.92 -7.39 -6.55
N GLY A 229 -6.23 -7.09 -6.43
CA GLY A 229 -6.72 -5.80 -5.90
C GLY A 229 -6.37 -5.44 -4.45
N GLY A 230 -5.90 -6.40 -3.64
CA GLY A 230 -5.48 -6.11 -2.26
C GLY A 230 -4.04 -5.60 -2.11
N LEU A 231 -3.21 -5.69 -3.15
CA LEU A 231 -1.80 -5.25 -3.10
C LEU A 231 -1.60 -3.98 -3.91
N LEU A 232 -0.78 -3.07 -3.37
CA LEU A 232 -0.40 -1.86 -4.08
C LEU A 232 0.76 -2.14 -5.07
N PRO A 233 0.91 -1.34 -6.14
CA PRO A 233 1.95 -1.57 -7.15
C PRO A 233 3.37 -1.73 -6.56
N HIS A 234 3.77 -0.85 -5.63
CA HIS A 234 5.08 -0.94 -4.97
C HIS A 234 5.23 -2.18 -4.08
N GLU A 235 4.14 -2.68 -3.48
CA GLU A 235 4.15 -3.91 -2.66
C GLU A 235 4.33 -5.16 -3.52
N ILE A 236 3.83 -5.14 -4.77
CA ILE A 236 4.02 -6.19 -5.78
C ILE A 236 5.48 -6.16 -6.29
N LEU A 237 6.01 -4.97 -6.56
CA LEU A 237 7.42 -4.82 -6.96
C LEU A 237 8.39 -5.32 -5.88
N ALA A 238 8.10 -5.04 -4.62
CA ALA A 238 8.92 -5.51 -3.50
C ALA A 238 8.95 -7.04 -3.44
N SER A 239 7.82 -7.73 -3.69
CA SER A 239 7.81 -9.20 -3.78
C SER A 239 8.57 -9.73 -4.98
N ALA A 240 8.59 -9.02 -6.12
CA ALA A 240 9.27 -9.47 -7.34
C ALA A 240 10.80 -9.59 -7.21
N GLN A 241 11.42 -8.99 -6.17
CA GLN A 241 12.86 -9.15 -5.91
C GLN A 241 13.22 -10.54 -5.40
N PHE A 242 12.28 -11.23 -4.74
CA PHE A 242 12.45 -12.55 -4.15
C PHE A 242 11.64 -13.62 -4.90
N ASP A 243 10.45 -13.24 -5.36
CA ASP A 243 9.41 -14.12 -5.87
C ASP A 243 8.90 -13.63 -7.22
N SER A 244 9.57 -14.03 -8.30
CA SER A 244 9.28 -13.54 -9.65
C SER A 244 7.87 -13.94 -10.13
N GLU A 245 7.50 -15.23 -10.05
CA GLU A 245 6.35 -15.73 -10.82
C GLU A 245 4.98 -15.23 -10.32
N VAL A 246 4.73 -15.25 -9.00
CA VAL A 246 3.45 -14.76 -8.44
C VAL A 246 3.31 -13.25 -8.61
N ALA A 247 4.40 -12.51 -8.36
CA ALA A 247 4.40 -11.05 -8.47
C ALA A 247 4.18 -10.59 -9.92
N GLU A 248 4.77 -11.27 -10.90
CA GLU A 248 4.56 -11.00 -12.34
C GLU A 248 3.10 -11.22 -12.75
N LEU A 249 2.49 -12.32 -12.31
CA LEU A 249 1.08 -12.60 -12.62
C LEU A 249 0.13 -11.60 -11.94
N GLN A 250 0.43 -11.20 -10.69
CA GLN A 250 -0.34 -10.16 -10.00
C GLN A 250 -0.17 -8.79 -10.65
N TRP A 251 1.05 -8.46 -11.09
CA TRP A 251 1.33 -7.22 -11.80
C TRP A 251 0.58 -7.15 -13.12
N GLN A 252 0.69 -8.19 -13.95
CA GLN A 252 0.00 -8.27 -15.22
C GLN A 252 -1.52 -8.13 -15.04
N ARG A 253 -2.10 -8.79 -14.03
CA ARG A 253 -3.52 -8.65 -13.70
C ARG A 253 -3.91 -7.21 -13.36
N THR A 254 -3.12 -6.53 -12.54
CA THR A 254 -3.36 -5.11 -12.19
C THR A 254 -3.30 -4.22 -13.43
N VAL A 255 -2.34 -4.44 -14.33
CA VAL A 255 -2.22 -3.70 -15.59
C VAL A 255 -3.44 -3.95 -16.48
N ASP A 256 -3.86 -5.20 -16.65
CA ASP A 256 -5.02 -5.57 -17.47
C ASP A 256 -6.32 -4.94 -16.94
N ASP A 257 -6.52 -4.94 -15.62
CA ASP A 257 -7.69 -4.33 -14.99
C ASP A 257 -7.72 -2.81 -15.19
N LEU A 258 -6.58 -2.14 -15.08
CA LEU A 258 -6.46 -0.69 -15.32
C LEU A 258 -6.60 -0.31 -16.80
N LEU A 259 -6.09 -1.16 -17.71
CA LEU A 259 -6.30 -0.98 -19.15
C LEU A 259 -7.78 -1.11 -19.52
N ALA A 260 -8.52 -2.01 -18.85
CA ALA A 260 -9.95 -2.17 -19.06
C ALA A 260 -10.76 -0.94 -18.60
N LEU A 261 -10.31 -0.24 -17.55
CA LEU A 261 -10.90 1.02 -17.10
C LEU A 261 -10.61 2.19 -18.06
N GLY A 262 -9.43 2.21 -18.70
CA GLY A 262 -9.07 3.19 -19.73
C GLY A 262 -8.85 4.64 -19.24
N GLU A 263 -8.81 4.86 -17.92
CA GLU A 263 -8.79 6.21 -17.32
C GLU A 263 -7.40 6.88 -17.28
N LEU A 264 -6.32 6.16 -17.63
CA LEU A 264 -4.93 6.64 -17.53
C LEU A 264 -4.16 6.62 -18.87
N ASN A 265 -4.85 6.47 -19.99
CA ASN A 265 -4.21 6.40 -21.31
C ASN A 265 -3.50 7.72 -21.66
N ASN A 266 -2.33 7.61 -22.29
CA ASN A 266 -1.49 8.74 -22.73
C ASN A 266 -0.99 9.63 -21.58
N CYS A 267 -0.61 9.03 -20.45
CA CYS A 267 0.01 9.69 -19.31
C CYS A 267 1.49 9.29 -19.16
N LEU A 268 2.40 10.26 -19.14
CA LEU A 268 3.83 9.96 -19.04
C LEU A 268 4.37 10.25 -17.64
N ALA A 269 5.29 9.40 -17.17
CA ALA A 269 5.96 9.59 -15.89
C ALA A 269 7.35 10.22 -16.04
N VAL A 270 7.64 11.18 -15.16
CA VAL A 270 8.97 11.71 -14.85
C VAL A 270 9.36 11.14 -13.49
N CYS A 271 10.39 10.31 -13.46
CA CYS A 271 10.78 9.57 -12.27
C CYS A 271 12.00 10.21 -11.62
N ASP A 272 11.85 10.65 -10.37
CA ASP A 272 12.96 10.99 -9.48
C ASP A 272 13.49 9.73 -8.80
N VAL A 273 14.73 9.39 -9.10
CA VAL A 273 15.48 8.26 -8.52
C VAL A 273 16.72 8.75 -7.77
N SER A 274 16.63 9.97 -7.24
CA SER A 274 17.70 10.60 -6.48
C SER A 274 17.98 9.89 -5.15
N GLY A 275 19.15 10.17 -4.57
CA GLY A 275 19.55 9.57 -3.31
C GLY A 275 18.63 9.91 -2.13
N SER A 276 17.88 11.02 -2.19
CA SER A 276 16.92 11.42 -1.15
C SER A 276 15.61 10.62 -1.20
N MET A 277 15.27 10.09 -2.38
CA MET A 277 14.12 9.20 -2.58
C MET A 277 14.32 7.80 -1.97
N TRP A 278 15.50 7.48 -1.43
CA TRP A 278 15.84 6.13 -0.98
C TRP A 278 14.85 5.57 0.04
N GLY A 279 14.34 4.37 -0.23
CA GLY A 279 13.33 3.68 0.59
C GLY A 279 11.98 3.61 -0.12
N GLU A 280 10.90 3.75 0.65
CA GLU A 280 9.53 3.67 0.16
C GLU A 280 9.20 4.70 -0.96
N PRO A 281 9.65 5.98 -0.90
CA PRO A 281 9.37 6.95 -1.97
C PRO A 281 9.90 6.52 -3.34
N MET A 282 11.14 6.00 -3.40
CA MET A 282 11.71 5.49 -4.65
C MET A 282 10.98 4.24 -5.15
N ASP A 283 10.57 3.35 -4.24
CA ASP A 283 9.80 2.15 -4.63
C ASP A 283 8.44 2.52 -5.22
N VAL A 284 7.77 3.52 -4.66
CA VAL A 284 6.51 4.06 -5.18
C VAL A 284 6.72 4.76 -6.51
N CYS A 285 7.74 5.62 -6.64
CA CYS A 285 8.09 6.31 -7.87
C CYS A 285 8.34 5.32 -9.03
N VAL A 286 9.14 4.29 -8.77
CA VAL A 286 9.46 3.23 -9.74
C VAL A 286 8.19 2.45 -10.12
N ALA A 287 7.35 2.10 -9.15
CA ALA A 287 6.10 1.37 -9.39
C ALA A 287 5.13 2.16 -10.26
N LEU A 288 4.85 3.42 -9.89
CA LEU A 288 3.94 4.27 -10.64
C LEU A 288 4.48 4.62 -12.01
N GLY A 289 5.78 4.90 -12.11
CA GLY A 289 6.43 5.18 -13.38
C GLY A 289 6.35 3.99 -14.35
N LEU A 290 6.61 2.78 -13.85
CA LEU A 290 6.47 1.57 -14.64
C LEU A 290 5.01 1.33 -15.04
N LEU A 291 4.08 1.45 -14.09
CA LEU A 291 2.66 1.23 -14.33
C LEU A 291 2.12 2.17 -15.43
N LEU A 292 2.35 3.48 -15.30
CA LEU A 292 1.93 4.46 -16.30
C LEU A 292 2.53 4.20 -17.68
N SER A 293 3.79 3.73 -17.73
CA SER A 293 4.44 3.39 -18.99
C SER A 293 3.78 2.19 -19.69
N GLU A 294 3.21 1.24 -18.94
CA GLU A 294 2.54 0.05 -19.50
C GLU A 294 1.08 0.31 -19.88
N LEU A 295 0.43 1.28 -19.22
CA LEU A 295 -0.92 1.76 -19.53
C LEU A 295 -0.98 2.69 -20.76
N CYS A 296 0.17 3.16 -21.24
CA CYS A 296 0.23 4.04 -22.41
C CYS A 296 0.18 3.28 -23.73
N ASP A 297 -0.41 3.92 -24.73
CA ASP A 297 -0.33 3.50 -26.13
C ASP A 297 1.02 3.89 -26.77
N GLU A 298 1.36 3.25 -27.88
CA GLU A 298 2.46 3.70 -28.75
C GLU A 298 2.20 5.13 -29.26
N PRO A 299 3.20 6.03 -29.27
CA PRO A 299 4.64 5.78 -29.10
C PRO A 299 5.17 5.93 -27.67
N TRP A 300 4.29 6.16 -26.69
CA TRP A 300 4.66 6.47 -25.30
C TRP A 300 4.84 5.21 -24.43
N ARG A 301 4.30 4.09 -24.89
CA ARG A 301 4.38 2.78 -24.22
C ARG A 301 5.82 2.41 -23.86
N HIS A 302 5.99 1.89 -22.64
CA HIS A 302 7.28 1.50 -22.07
C HIS A 302 8.33 2.62 -22.04
N ARG A 303 7.92 3.90 -22.02
CA ARG A 303 8.83 5.03 -21.89
C ARG A 303 8.60 5.81 -20.60
N VAL A 304 9.71 6.30 -20.04
CA VAL A 304 9.73 7.18 -18.87
C VAL A 304 10.77 8.27 -19.07
N ILE A 305 10.60 9.39 -18.38
CA ILE A 305 11.53 10.52 -18.43
C ILE A 305 12.31 10.59 -17.12
N THR A 306 13.60 10.89 -17.22
CA THR A 306 14.45 11.11 -16.04
C THR A 306 14.24 12.48 -15.41
N PHE A 307 14.20 12.52 -14.08
CA PHE A 307 14.28 13.75 -13.30
C PHE A 307 15.72 14.30 -13.35
N SER A 308 15.97 15.26 -14.23
CA SER A 308 17.29 15.82 -14.50
C SER A 308 17.20 17.15 -15.25
N ASN A 309 18.22 18.00 -15.12
CA ASN A 309 18.39 19.21 -15.92
C ASN A 309 18.57 18.93 -17.43
N ARG A 310 18.86 17.67 -17.77
CA ARG A 310 18.92 17.15 -19.14
C ARG A 310 18.01 15.93 -19.21
N PRO A 311 16.68 16.14 -19.21
CA PRO A 311 15.73 15.03 -19.18
C PRO A 311 15.91 14.16 -20.42
N GLN A 312 15.93 12.84 -20.21
CA GLN A 312 16.05 11.84 -21.27
C GLN A 312 14.82 10.95 -21.27
N LEU A 313 14.25 10.73 -22.45
CA LEU A 313 13.17 9.76 -22.65
C LEU A 313 13.80 8.38 -22.84
N HIS A 314 13.74 7.55 -21.80
CA HIS A 314 14.24 6.19 -21.84
C HIS A 314 13.13 5.21 -22.19
N HIS A 315 13.44 4.27 -23.08
CA HIS A 315 12.64 3.08 -23.27
C HIS A 315 13.07 2.04 -22.23
N ILE A 316 12.13 1.60 -21.39
CA ILE A 316 12.37 0.61 -20.35
C ILE A 316 12.72 -0.71 -21.02
N GLN A 317 13.87 -1.27 -20.66
CA GLN A 317 14.33 -2.56 -21.16
C GLN A 317 14.22 -3.61 -20.03
N GLY A 318 13.77 -4.80 -20.39
CA GLY A 318 13.65 -5.91 -19.44
C GLY A 318 12.50 -6.85 -19.79
N GLU A 319 12.74 -8.16 -19.61
CA GLU A 319 11.71 -9.18 -19.78
C GLU A 319 10.91 -9.40 -18.49
N THR A 320 11.56 -9.23 -17.34
CA THR A 320 10.95 -9.41 -16.00
C THR A 320 10.69 -8.07 -15.33
N LEU A 321 9.67 -8.01 -14.49
CA LEU A 321 9.34 -6.90 -13.61
C LEU A 321 10.55 -6.44 -12.80
N SER A 322 11.33 -7.37 -12.24
CA SER A 322 12.56 -7.05 -11.51
C SER A 322 13.59 -6.32 -12.40
N SER A 323 13.80 -6.79 -13.64
CA SER A 323 14.72 -6.15 -14.58
C SER A 323 14.26 -4.76 -15.01
N LYS A 324 12.96 -4.58 -15.27
CA LYS A 324 12.35 -3.27 -15.60
C LYS A 324 12.50 -2.29 -14.45
N CYS A 325 12.24 -2.72 -13.21
CA CYS A 325 12.42 -1.90 -12.01
C CYS A 325 13.88 -1.52 -11.79
N GLN A 326 14.79 -2.47 -11.98
CA GLN A 326 16.22 -2.21 -11.87
C GLN A 326 16.69 -1.19 -12.92
N PHE A 327 16.17 -1.26 -14.15
CA PHE A 327 16.44 -0.28 -15.19
C PHE A 327 16.07 1.14 -14.74
N ILE A 328 14.85 1.34 -14.21
CA ILE A 328 14.39 2.65 -13.72
C ILE A 328 15.27 3.15 -12.58
N ARG A 329 15.58 2.30 -11.60
CA ARG A 329 16.40 2.66 -10.42
C ARG A 329 17.83 3.09 -10.74
N HIS A 330 18.39 2.60 -11.85
CA HIS A 330 19.76 2.94 -12.28
C HIS A 330 19.80 4.04 -13.33
N MET A 331 18.66 4.68 -13.64
CA MET A 331 18.67 5.82 -14.53
C MET A 331 19.47 6.98 -13.92
N ASN A 332 20.16 7.71 -14.78
CA ASN A 332 20.90 8.89 -14.35
C ASN A 332 19.92 9.98 -13.93
N TRP A 333 20.10 10.50 -12.72
CA TRP A 333 19.34 11.62 -12.17
C TRP A 333 20.27 12.82 -11.92
N ASN A 334 19.67 14.00 -11.73
CA ASN A 334 20.38 15.21 -11.31
C ASN A 334 19.53 15.99 -10.29
N MET A 335 20.10 17.02 -9.66
CA MET A 335 19.46 17.70 -8.52
C MET A 335 18.20 18.53 -8.83
N ASN A 336 17.90 18.79 -10.10
CA ASN A 336 16.73 19.56 -10.52
C ASN A 336 16.24 19.09 -11.89
N THR A 337 15.05 19.53 -12.31
CA THR A 337 14.49 19.21 -13.62
C THR A 337 14.23 20.47 -14.44
N ASP A 338 14.49 20.38 -15.74
CA ASP A 338 14.10 21.41 -16.73
C ASP A 338 12.79 20.97 -17.39
N PHE A 339 11.66 21.46 -16.89
CA PHE A 339 10.34 21.08 -17.40
C PHE A 339 10.12 21.57 -18.83
N GLN A 340 10.68 22.72 -19.24
CA GLN A 340 10.62 23.15 -20.63
C GLN A 340 11.32 22.12 -21.55
N ALA A 341 12.47 21.58 -21.14
CA ALA A 341 13.15 20.54 -21.90
C ALA A 341 12.36 19.22 -21.95
N VAL A 342 11.61 18.86 -20.90
CA VAL A 342 10.68 17.72 -20.91
C VAL A 342 9.63 17.91 -22.01
N PHE A 343 8.95 19.06 -22.04
CA PHE A 343 7.90 19.35 -23.02
C PHE A 343 8.44 19.46 -24.45
N ASP A 344 9.64 20.02 -24.63
CA ASP A 344 10.33 20.07 -25.92
C ASP A 344 10.61 18.65 -26.44
N LYS A 345 10.94 17.69 -25.56
CA LYS A 345 11.14 16.29 -25.95
C LYS A 345 9.85 15.61 -26.37
N LEU A 346 8.75 15.84 -25.66
CA LEU A 346 7.43 15.34 -26.06
C LEU A 346 7.04 15.89 -27.43
N LEU A 347 7.23 17.18 -27.64
CA LEU A 347 6.92 17.83 -28.91
C LEU A 347 7.79 17.28 -30.05
N GLN A 348 9.08 17.05 -29.82
CA GLN A 348 9.98 16.42 -30.80
C GLN A 348 9.47 15.04 -31.24
N VAL A 349 9.03 14.20 -30.29
CA VAL A 349 8.48 12.87 -30.61
C VAL A 349 7.16 12.98 -31.37
N ALA A 350 6.28 13.90 -30.97
CA ALA A 350 4.99 14.10 -31.62
C ALA A 350 5.12 14.61 -33.06
N VAL A 351 5.99 15.60 -33.28
CA VAL A 351 6.26 16.16 -34.61
C VAL A 351 6.97 15.12 -35.49
N ALA A 352 7.98 14.42 -34.97
CA ALA A 352 8.68 13.38 -35.73
C ALA A 352 7.79 12.20 -36.10
N GLY A 353 6.84 11.85 -35.22
CA GLY A 353 5.86 10.79 -35.44
C GLY A 353 4.60 11.23 -36.20
N ASN A 354 4.46 12.52 -36.51
CA ASN A 354 3.24 13.14 -37.07
C ASN A 354 1.97 12.68 -36.32
N LEU A 355 2.00 12.76 -34.99
CA LEU A 355 0.93 12.26 -34.14
C LEU A 355 -0.33 13.14 -34.27
N PRO A 356 -1.53 12.56 -34.28
CA PRO A 356 -2.73 13.36 -34.15
C PRO A 356 -2.85 13.90 -32.70
N PRO A 357 -3.45 15.09 -32.48
CA PRO A 357 -3.50 15.74 -31.16
C PRO A 357 -4.14 14.89 -30.04
N ASP A 358 -5.05 13.99 -30.38
CA ASP A 358 -5.71 13.05 -29.45
C ASP A 358 -4.78 11.98 -28.89
N ARG A 359 -3.70 11.64 -29.61
CA ARG A 359 -2.64 10.72 -29.18
C ARG A 359 -1.46 11.41 -28.50
N MET A 360 -1.56 12.73 -28.31
CA MET A 360 -0.58 13.47 -27.51
C MET A 360 -0.69 13.10 -26.03
N VAL A 361 0.41 13.26 -25.30
CA VAL A 361 0.42 13.09 -23.85
C VAL A 361 -0.55 14.10 -23.23
N LYS A 362 -1.53 13.63 -22.46
CA LYS A 362 -2.52 14.49 -21.81
C LYS A 362 -2.01 15.02 -20.46
N LYS A 363 -1.32 14.15 -19.71
CA LYS A 363 -0.78 14.45 -18.38
C LYS A 363 0.64 13.93 -18.23
N VAL A 364 1.49 14.73 -17.62
CA VAL A 364 2.85 14.37 -17.21
C VAL A 364 2.87 14.29 -15.69
N PHE A 365 3.04 13.09 -15.16
CA PHE A 365 3.17 12.84 -13.72
C PHE A 365 4.64 12.98 -13.32
N VAL A 366 4.93 13.83 -12.35
CA VAL A 366 6.28 14.02 -11.82
C VAL A 366 6.29 13.48 -10.40
N PHE A 367 7.04 12.40 -10.18
CA PHE A 367 7.18 11.79 -8.86
C PHE A 367 8.52 12.20 -8.27
N SER A 368 8.51 12.99 -7.19
CA SER A 368 9.72 13.50 -6.51
C SER A 368 9.45 13.67 -5.01
N ASP A 369 10.48 13.85 -4.20
CA ASP A 369 10.39 14.24 -2.78
C ASP A 369 10.56 15.75 -2.56
N MET A 370 10.84 16.51 -3.63
CA MET A 370 11.05 17.96 -3.57
C MET A 370 9.74 18.73 -3.71
N GLU A 371 9.69 19.96 -3.22
CA GLU A 371 8.63 20.90 -3.60
C GLU A 371 8.82 21.36 -5.06
N PHE A 372 7.71 21.62 -5.76
CA PHE A 372 7.73 21.99 -7.18
C PHE A 372 8.64 23.19 -7.49
N ASP A 373 8.59 24.23 -6.65
CA ASP A 373 9.41 25.45 -6.84
C ASP A 373 10.91 25.18 -6.66
N GLN A 374 11.28 24.15 -5.89
CA GLN A 374 12.67 23.72 -5.71
C GLN A 374 13.13 22.79 -6.84
N ALA A 375 12.20 21.97 -7.35
CA ALA A 375 12.43 21.07 -8.47
C ALA A 375 12.59 21.79 -9.81
N SER A 376 11.87 22.91 -9.99
CA SER A 376 11.90 23.70 -11.23
C SER A 376 13.18 24.54 -11.34
N SER A 377 13.84 24.45 -12.50
CA SER A 377 15.03 25.27 -12.78
C SER A 377 14.70 26.74 -13.07
N ARG A 378 13.43 27.09 -13.32
CA ARG A 378 12.96 28.43 -13.72
C ARG A 378 11.56 28.73 -13.15
N PRO A 379 11.13 30.01 -13.10
CA PRO A 379 9.75 30.35 -12.75
C PRO A 379 8.76 29.73 -13.74
N TRP A 380 7.80 28.95 -13.22
CA TRP A 380 6.90 28.14 -14.04
C TRP A 380 6.04 28.96 -15.02
N GLU A 381 5.55 30.14 -14.61
CA GLU A 381 4.74 30.98 -15.50
C GLU A 381 5.44 31.29 -16.82
N THR A 382 6.75 31.55 -16.77
CA THR A 382 7.55 31.86 -17.96
C THR A 382 7.75 30.61 -18.83
N ASP A 383 7.97 29.45 -18.19
CA ASP A 383 8.11 28.18 -18.90
C ASP A 383 6.79 27.74 -19.54
N TYR A 384 5.66 27.89 -18.85
CA TYR A 384 4.34 27.51 -19.34
C TYR A 384 3.90 28.34 -20.56
N GLU A 385 4.13 29.66 -20.54
CA GLU A 385 3.87 30.52 -21.70
C GLU A 385 4.73 30.13 -22.91
N ALA A 386 6.01 29.85 -22.67
CA ALA A 386 6.94 29.41 -23.71
C ALA A 386 6.55 28.04 -24.29
N ILE A 387 6.14 27.09 -23.44
CA ILE A 387 5.66 25.76 -23.85
C ILE A 387 4.39 25.91 -24.70
N THR A 388 3.41 26.67 -24.23
CA THR A 388 2.14 26.88 -24.94
C THR A 388 2.36 27.49 -26.32
N ARG A 389 3.28 28.47 -26.43
CA ARG A 389 3.67 29.04 -27.72
C ARG A 389 4.26 28.00 -28.67
N LYS A 390 5.26 27.23 -28.21
CA LYS A 390 5.92 26.19 -29.04
C LYS A 390 4.93 25.13 -29.53
N TYR A 391 4.02 24.69 -28.65
CA TYR A 391 3.00 23.71 -29.01
C TYR A 391 2.00 24.27 -30.02
N SER A 392 1.58 25.53 -29.85
CA SER A 392 0.70 26.21 -30.80
C SER A 392 1.35 26.36 -32.18
N GLU A 393 2.62 26.75 -32.24
CA GLU A 393 3.40 26.88 -33.48
C GLU A 393 3.57 25.53 -34.21
N ALA A 394 3.61 24.43 -33.47
CA ALA A 394 3.72 23.07 -34.00
C ALA A 394 2.37 22.41 -34.34
N GLY A 395 1.23 23.09 -34.13
CA GLY A 395 -0.11 22.58 -34.43
C GLY A 395 -0.77 21.77 -33.30
N TYR A 396 -0.21 21.82 -32.08
CA TYR A 396 -0.70 21.10 -30.88
C TYR A 396 -1.18 22.05 -29.77
N GLY A 397 -1.62 23.26 -30.11
CA GLY A 397 -2.05 24.27 -29.12
C GLY A 397 -3.18 23.81 -28.19
N ASP A 398 -4.10 22.99 -28.70
CA ASP A 398 -5.22 22.42 -27.92
C ASP A 398 -4.85 21.13 -27.16
N ALA A 399 -3.62 20.65 -27.33
CA ALA A 399 -3.12 19.37 -26.78
C ALA A 399 -1.84 19.56 -25.93
N VAL A 400 -1.73 20.70 -25.25
CA VAL A 400 -0.64 20.96 -24.29
C VAL A 400 -0.83 20.08 -23.05
N PRO A 401 0.14 19.22 -22.69
CA PRO A 401 0.04 18.36 -21.52
C PRO A 401 -0.09 19.16 -20.21
N GLN A 402 -0.87 18.66 -19.26
CA GLN A 402 -0.89 19.17 -17.88
C GLN A 402 0.19 18.49 -17.05
N ILE A 403 0.82 19.20 -16.10
CA ILE A 403 1.72 18.59 -15.12
C ILE A 403 0.93 18.22 -13.87
N VAL A 404 1.10 16.98 -13.40
CA VAL A 404 0.70 16.57 -12.06
C VAL A 404 1.98 16.29 -11.28
N PHE A 405 2.36 17.21 -10.39
CA PHE A 405 3.56 17.07 -9.58
C PHE A 405 3.18 16.44 -8.25
N TRP A 406 3.73 15.26 -7.97
CA TRP A 406 3.43 14.49 -6.78
C TRP A 406 4.67 14.41 -5.88
N ASN A 407 4.59 15.11 -4.75
CA ASN A 407 5.57 15.02 -3.67
C ASN A 407 5.32 13.75 -2.84
N LEU A 408 6.22 12.78 -2.92
CA LEU A 408 6.16 11.49 -2.23
C LEU A 408 6.72 11.55 -0.79
N GLN A 409 7.24 12.70 -0.35
CA GLN A 409 7.68 12.90 1.03
C GLN A 409 6.48 13.23 1.94
N ASP A 410 6.54 12.69 3.16
CA ASP A 410 5.55 12.92 4.21
C ASP A 410 5.62 14.39 4.68
N SER A 411 4.84 15.27 4.05
CA SER A 411 4.79 16.69 4.40
C SER A 411 3.38 17.08 4.85
N HIS A 412 3.31 18.00 5.81
CA HIS A 412 2.07 18.47 6.44
C HIS A 412 1.17 19.31 5.51
N SER A 413 1.47 19.37 4.21
CA SER A 413 0.83 20.29 3.27
C SER A 413 -0.42 19.69 2.62
N VAL A 414 -1.35 20.59 2.29
CA VAL A 414 -2.70 20.30 1.78
C VAL A 414 -2.62 19.40 0.53
N PRO A 415 -3.46 18.36 0.39
CA PRO A 415 -3.27 17.31 -0.61
C PRO A 415 -3.32 17.76 -2.07
N VAL A 416 -3.96 18.90 -2.37
CA VAL A 416 -3.97 19.47 -3.72
C VAL A 416 -3.99 20.99 -3.68
N THR A 417 -2.99 21.64 -4.25
CA THR A 417 -3.00 23.09 -4.56
C THR A 417 -2.89 23.28 -6.07
N ALA A 418 -3.91 23.88 -6.67
CA ALA A 418 -3.96 24.22 -8.10
C ALA A 418 -3.72 25.73 -8.31
N GLU A 419 -2.69 26.28 -7.67
CA GLU A 419 -2.42 27.73 -7.72
C GLU A 419 -1.79 28.17 -9.05
N GLN A 420 -1.12 27.26 -9.76
CA GLN A 420 -0.39 27.57 -10.99
C GLN A 420 -1.08 26.99 -12.24
N LYS A 421 -1.15 27.76 -13.33
CA LYS A 421 -1.81 27.34 -14.59
C LYS A 421 -1.12 26.08 -15.16
N GLY A 422 -1.92 25.06 -15.48
CA GLY A 422 -1.43 23.83 -16.09
C GLY A 422 -0.69 22.87 -15.15
N VAL A 423 -0.67 23.16 -13.83
CA VAL A 423 -0.02 22.32 -12.80
C VAL A 423 -1.03 21.96 -11.72
N ALA A 424 -1.10 20.67 -11.39
CA ALA A 424 -1.72 20.17 -10.18
C ALA A 424 -0.63 19.67 -9.23
N LEU A 425 -0.56 20.21 -8.02
CA LEU A 425 0.34 19.70 -6.98
C LEU A 425 -0.40 18.66 -6.16
N VAL A 426 0.24 17.52 -5.91
CA VAL A 426 -0.25 16.46 -5.02
C VAL A 426 0.80 16.26 -3.93
N SER A 427 0.41 16.38 -2.67
CA SER A 427 1.34 16.24 -1.54
C SER A 427 1.02 15.04 -0.67
N GLY A 428 2.07 14.35 -0.24
CA GLY A 428 2.01 13.22 0.65
C GLY A 428 1.84 11.90 -0.07
N PHE A 429 2.04 10.82 0.69
CA PHE A 429 1.85 9.46 0.21
C PHE A 429 0.86 8.73 1.13
N SER A 430 -0.21 8.19 0.56
CA SER A 430 -1.10 7.29 1.29
C SER A 430 -1.63 6.17 0.40
N LYS A 431 -1.86 5.00 1.00
CA LYS A 431 -2.46 3.84 0.33
C LYS A 431 -3.81 4.18 -0.31
N ASN A 432 -4.60 5.02 0.36
CA ASN A 432 -5.91 5.44 -0.14
C ASN A 432 -5.78 6.35 -1.36
N MET A 433 -4.81 7.26 -1.36
CA MET A 433 -4.59 8.14 -2.51
C MET A 433 -4.12 7.35 -3.74
N LEU A 434 -3.26 6.34 -3.55
CA LEU A 434 -2.93 5.41 -4.63
C LEU A 434 -4.17 4.68 -5.16
N LYS A 435 -5.05 4.18 -4.29
CA LYS A 435 -6.28 3.50 -4.74
C LYS A 435 -7.19 4.43 -5.55
N ILE A 436 -7.37 5.67 -5.08
CA ILE A 436 -8.14 6.69 -5.78
C ILE A 436 -7.51 7.01 -7.14
N PHE A 437 -6.18 7.16 -7.18
CA PHE A 437 -5.44 7.39 -8.42
C PHE A 437 -5.60 6.26 -9.44
N LEU A 438 -5.67 5.02 -8.96
CA LEU A 438 -5.83 3.81 -9.75
C LEU A 438 -7.31 3.49 -10.08
N GLY A 439 -8.25 4.38 -9.79
CA GLY A 439 -9.67 4.19 -10.12
C GLY A 439 -10.40 3.15 -9.26
N GLY A 440 -9.86 2.80 -8.08
CA GLY A 440 -10.43 1.80 -7.20
C GLY A 440 -11.72 2.26 -6.51
N GLU A 441 -12.87 2.05 -7.16
CA GLU A 441 -14.11 1.77 -6.42
C GLU A 441 -14.00 0.35 -5.84
N GLU A 442 -14.46 0.16 -4.60
CA GLU A 442 -14.66 -1.19 -4.06
C GLU A 442 -15.70 -1.88 -4.95
N GLU A 443 -15.26 -2.82 -5.79
CA GLU A 443 -16.17 -3.87 -6.27
C GLU A 443 -16.70 -4.58 -5.03
N ALA A 444 -17.92 -4.22 -4.64
CA ALA A 444 -18.77 -5.09 -3.86
C ALA A 444 -18.72 -6.47 -4.52
N ILE A 445 -18.39 -7.47 -3.71
CA ILE A 445 -18.45 -8.88 -4.06
C ILE A 445 -19.78 -9.09 -4.82
N PRO A 446 -19.80 -9.63 -6.05
CA PRO A 446 -21.05 -9.85 -6.73
C PRO A 446 -21.84 -10.87 -5.92
N GLU A 447 -22.91 -10.40 -5.28
CA GLU A 447 -23.99 -11.26 -4.81
C GLU A 447 -24.53 -11.97 -6.05
N GLU A 448 -24.50 -13.29 -6.04
CA GLU A 448 -25.17 -14.10 -7.05
C GLU A 448 -26.68 -13.87 -6.92
N GLU A 449 -27.24 -12.93 -7.68
CA GLU A 449 -28.69 -12.86 -7.87
C GLU A 449 -29.10 -13.74 -9.05
N GLY A 450 -29.90 -14.75 -8.70
CA GLY A 450 -30.57 -15.65 -9.63
C GLY A 450 -31.53 -14.93 -10.57
N GLN A 451 -31.68 -15.57 -11.72
CA GLN A 451 -32.57 -15.22 -12.82
C GLN A 451 -34.01 -14.92 -12.38
N GLU A 452 -34.59 -13.86 -12.95
CA GLU A 452 -35.85 -13.95 -13.69
C GLU A 452 -35.98 -12.80 -14.70
N ALA A 453 -36.15 -13.15 -15.97
CA ALA A 453 -36.30 -12.24 -17.09
C ALA A 453 -37.78 -11.98 -17.39
N ILE A 454 -38.19 -10.72 -17.54
CA ILE A 454 -39.41 -10.32 -18.25
C ILE A 454 -39.09 -9.06 -19.07
N PRO A 455 -39.40 -9.00 -20.39
CA PRO A 455 -39.00 -7.90 -21.28
C PRO A 455 -40.04 -6.78 -21.32
N GLY A 456 -39.59 -5.53 -21.42
CA GLY A 456 -40.49 -4.39 -21.61
C GLY A 456 -39.77 -3.05 -21.81
N GLU A 457 -39.60 -2.71 -23.09
CA GLU A 457 -39.66 -1.37 -23.71
C GLU A 457 -38.57 -0.31 -23.43
N GLU A 458 -38.04 0.17 -24.57
CA GLU A 458 -37.10 1.26 -24.78
C GLU A 458 -37.69 2.61 -24.34
N GLU A 459 -36.86 3.47 -23.74
CA GLU A 459 -36.87 4.89 -24.09
C GLU A 459 -35.46 5.50 -23.91
N ALA A 460 -34.92 6.00 -25.01
CA ALA A 460 -33.61 6.60 -25.11
C ALA A 460 -33.64 8.09 -24.70
N ILE A 461 -32.72 8.50 -23.81
CA ILE A 461 -32.43 9.92 -23.55
C ILE A 461 -30.95 10.17 -23.89
N PRO A 462 -30.62 10.94 -24.94
CA PRO A 462 -29.24 11.25 -25.30
C PRO A 462 -28.75 12.51 -24.57
N GLY A 463 -27.52 12.46 -24.04
CA GLY A 463 -26.74 13.67 -23.76
C GLY A 463 -26.31 13.88 -22.31
N LYS A 464 -25.28 13.15 -21.86
CA LYS A 464 -24.31 13.67 -20.88
C LYS A 464 -22.93 13.56 -21.50
N LYS A 465 -22.36 14.70 -21.90
CA LYS A 465 -20.92 14.81 -22.19
C LYS A 465 -20.19 14.40 -20.91
N ALA A 466 -19.38 13.35 -20.98
CA ALA A 466 -18.51 12.93 -19.90
C ALA A 466 -17.55 14.09 -19.58
N ALA A 467 -17.75 14.72 -18.42
CA ALA A 467 -16.81 15.67 -17.87
C ALA A 467 -15.61 14.88 -17.34
N ILE A 468 -14.43 15.26 -17.80
CA ILE A 468 -13.12 14.73 -17.41
C ILE A 468 -12.95 14.96 -15.90
N PRO A 469 -12.50 13.97 -15.10
CA PRO A 469 -12.48 14.11 -13.65
C PRO A 469 -11.46 15.19 -13.23
N SER A 470 -11.98 16.26 -12.64
CA SER A 470 -11.20 17.17 -11.79
C SER A 470 -10.71 16.39 -10.58
N ILE A 471 -9.43 16.53 -10.24
CA ILE A 471 -8.82 15.88 -9.07
C ILE A 471 -9.63 16.33 -7.84
N LEU A 472 -10.34 15.37 -7.22
CA LEU A 472 -11.21 15.56 -6.08
C LEU A 472 -10.42 16.15 -4.90
N THR A 473 -10.93 17.22 -4.30
CA THR A 473 -10.36 17.76 -3.05
C THR A 473 -10.58 16.78 -1.90
N PRO A 474 -9.83 16.86 -0.78
CA PRO A 474 -10.07 16.00 0.39
C PRO A 474 -11.49 16.11 0.95
N ARG A 475 -12.11 17.27 0.77
CA ARG A 475 -13.52 17.49 1.08
C ARG A 475 -14.42 16.73 0.12
N ASP A 476 -14.13 16.73 -1.18
CA ASP A 476 -14.89 15.93 -2.15
C ASP A 476 -14.69 14.42 -1.94
N VAL A 477 -13.51 13.99 -1.48
CA VAL A 477 -13.24 12.59 -1.08
C VAL A 477 -14.04 12.21 0.16
N MET A 478 -14.08 13.08 1.17
CA MET A 478 -14.91 12.90 2.36
C MET A 478 -16.40 12.91 2.03
N GLU A 479 -16.88 13.89 1.27
CA GLU A 479 -18.27 14.03 0.82
C GLU A 479 -18.69 12.84 -0.05
N LYS A 480 -17.82 12.36 -0.94
CA LYS A 480 -18.07 11.14 -1.73
C LYS A 480 -18.13 9.89 -0.83
N ALA A 481 -17.23 9.75 0.14
CA ALA A 481 -17.22 8.62 1.07
C ALA A 481 -18.44 8.57 2.02
N ILE A 482 -19.04 9.71 2.34
CA ILE A 482 -20.26 9.80 3.19
C ILE A 482 -21.55 9.98 2.37
N SER A 483 -21.47 9.98 1.03
CA SER A 483 -22.65 10.14 0.16
C SER A 483 -23.43 8.84 -0.10
N GLY A 484 -22.93 7.71 0.40
CA GLY A 484 -23.57 6.41 0.27
C GLY A 484 -24.97 6.38 0.91
N PRO A 485 -25.91 5.56 0.39
CA PRO A 485 -27.28 5.46 0.91
C PRO A 485 -27.34 5.06 2.40
N GLU A 486 -26.29 4.42 2.89
CA GLU A 486 -26.10 4.04 4.30
C GLU A 486 -25.84 5.20 5.26
N TYR A 487 -25.32 6.34 4.78
CA TYR A 487 -24.99 7.52 5.59
C TYR A 487 -26.08 8.61 5.57
N GLN A 488 -27.08 8.50 4.68
CA GLN A 488 -28.20 9.46 4.59
C GLN A 488 -29.10 9.50 5.84
N LYS A 489 -29.02 8.50 6.73
CA LYS A 489 -29.80 8.41 7.97
C LYS A 489 -29.14 9.09 9.17
N LEU A 490 -27.91 9.59 9.02
CA LEU A 490 -27.19 10.27 10.10
C LEU A 490 -27.55 11.76 10.10
N VAL A 491 -28.37 12.17 11.06
CA VAL A 491 -28.70 13.57 11.31
C VAL A 491 -27.59 14.18 12.17
N VAL A 492 -26.85 15.14 11.61
CA VAL A 492 -25.92 15.97 12.38
C VAL A 492 -26.74 16.99 13.17
N PHE A 493 -26.64 16.97 14.50
CA PHE A 493 -27.14 18.05 15.35
C PHE A 493 -26.00 19.03 15.59
N ASP A 494 -26.26 20.31 15.30
CA ASP A 494 -25.35 21.44 15.54
C ASP A 494 -25.05 21.66 17.03
#